data_AF-A0A7N2N8B3-F1
#
_entry.id   AF-A0A7N2N8B3-F1
#
_cell.length_a   1.000
_cell.length_b   1.000
_cell.length_c   1.000
_cell.angle_alpha   90.00
_cell.angle_beta   90.00
_cell.angle_gamma   90.00
#
_symmetry.space_group_name_H-M   'P 1'
#
loop_
_entity.id
_entity.type
_entity.pdbx_description
1 polymer ?
#
loop_
_entity_poly.entity_id
_entity_poly.type
_entity_poly.pdbx_seq_one_letter_code
_entity_poly.pdbx_strand_id
1 'polypeptide(L)' 'MSFQILQKAAERGGYGGERYEQLEFQKKVAKCYQVLHDASWKIIDACQPIEDIEKQLQEIVLDCVMTCQKGKPLSNLWSG' A
#
# COMPACT_ATOMS: atom_id res chain seq x y z
N MET A 1 -7.00 3.87 3.66
CA MET A 1 -6.51 4.67 2.53
C MET A 1 -7.16 6.06 2.60
N SER A 2 -6.38 7.12 2.84
CA SER A 2 -6.92 8.47 3.10
C SER A 2 -7.19 9.22 1.80
N PHE A 3 -8.27 10.01 1.76
CA PHE A 3 -8.63 10.91 0.66
C PHE A 3 -7.50 11.85 0.24
N GLN A 4 -6.67 12.24 1.22
CA GLN A 4 -5.54 13.14 1.04
C GLN A 4 -4.43 12.56 0.15
N ILE A 5 -4.25 11.23 0.12
CA ILE A 5 -3.23 10.58 -0.72
C ILE A 5 -3.60 10.69 -2.20
N LEU A 6 -4.88 10.52 -2.54
CA LEU A 6 -5.35 10.60 -3.93
C LEU A 6 -5.20 12.00 -4.50
N GLN A 7 -5.45 13.04 -3.69
CA GLN A 7 -5.25 14.42 -4.09
C GLN A 7 -3.78 14.73 -4.31
N LYS A 8 -2.91 14.38 -3.35
CA LYS A 8 -1.45 14.55 -3.50
C LYS A 8 -0.88 13.77 -4.68
N ALA A 9 -1.43 12.60 -5.00
CA ALA A 9 -1.00 11.81 -6.14
C ALA A 9 -1.37 12.50 -7.47
N ALA A 10 -2.52 13.17 -7.53
CA ALA A 10 -2.97 13.90 -8.72
C ALA A 10 -2.15 15.18 -9.01
N GLU A 11 -1.42 15.69 -8.03
CA GLU A 11 -0.50 16.82 -8.18
C GLU A 11 0.85 16.43 -8.81
N ARG A 12 1.14 15.12 -8.90
CA ARG A 12 2.39 14.62 -9.48
C ARG A 12 2.39 14.84 -10.99
N GLY A 13 3.56 15.19 -11.54
CA GLY A 13 3.73 15.39 -12.97
C GLY A 13 3.32 14.15 -13.76
N GLY A 14 2.53 14.35 -14.82
CA GLY A 14 2.07 13.27 -15.71
C GLY A 14 0.71 12.67 -15.37
N TYR A 15 0.08 13.06 -14.25
CA TYR A 15 -1.24 12.55 -13.88
C TYR A 15 -2.32 12.93 -14.90
N GLY A 16 -3.09 11.93 -15.34
CA GLY A 16 -4.18 12.05 -16.31
C GLY A 16 -3.80 11.56 -17.71
N GLY A 17 -2.56 11.10 -17.90
CA GLY A 17 -2.06 10.54 -19.17
C GLY A 17 -2.44 9.07 -19.37
N GLU A 18 -2.69 8.33 -18.28
CA GLU A 18 -3.09 6.93 -18.33
C GLU A 18 -4.59 6.71 -18.05
N ARG A 19 -5.14 5.59 -18.54
CA ARG A 19 -6.58 5.27 -18.55
C ARG A 19 -7.28 5.43 -17.19
N TYR A 20 -6.59 5.15 -16.09
CA TYR A 20 -7.17 5.13 -14.74
C TYR A 20 -6.72 6.30 -13.86
N GLU A 21 -5.99 7.27 -14.38
CA GLU A 21 -5.58 8.48 -13.67
C GLU A 21 -6.71 9.52 -13.62
N GLN A 22 -7.87 9.07 -13.15
CA GLN A 22 -9.04 9.90 -12.91
C GLN A 22 -9.39 9.84 -11.44
N LEU A 23 -9.56 11.01 -10.81
CA LEU A 23 -9.71 11.10 -9.35
C LEU A 23 -10.92 10.29 -8.85
N GLU A 24 -12.06 10.38 -9.53
CA GLU A 24 -13.27 9.63 -9.16
C GLU A 24 -13.10 8.12 -9.34
N PHE A 25 -12.32 7.69 -10.33
CA PHE A 25 -11.98 6.28 -10.51
C PHE A 25 -11.10 5.80 -9.37
N GLN A 26 -10.05 6.55 -9.03
CA GLN A 26 -9.14 6.23 -7.94
C GLN A 26 -9.85 6.19 -6.57
N LYS A 27 -10.87 7.03 -6.34
CA LYS A 27 -11.73 6.92 -5.14
C LYS A 27 -12.48 5.59 -5.07
N LYS A 28 -12.98 5.07 -6.20
CA LYS A 28 -13.64 3.75 -6.25
C LYS A 28 -12.65 2.63 -5.98
N VAL A 29 -11.48 2.70 -6.61
CA VAL A 29 -10.37 1.75 -6.39
C VAL A 29 -9.95 1.71 -4.92
N ALA A 30 -9.80 2.86 -4.28
CA ALA A 30 -9.45 2.96 -2.86
C ALA A 30 -10.48 2.26 -1.94
N LYS A 31 -11.78 2.34 -2.27
CA LYS A 31 -12.83 1.59 -1.56
C LYS A 31 -12.69 0.08 -1.74
N CYS A 32 -12.37 -0.39 -2.95
CA CYS A 32 -12.11 -1.82 -3.18
C CYS A 32 -10.91 -2.32 -2.36
N TYR A 33 -9.83 -1.55 -2.27
CA TYR A 33 -8.69 -1.88 -1.41
C TYR A 33 -9.06 -1.95 0.07
N GLN A 34 -9.99 -1.12 0.56
CA GLN A 34 -10.50 -1.23 1.93
C GLN A 34 -11.27 -2.52 2.17
N VAL A 35 -11.98 -3.05 1.17
CA VAL A 35 -12.69 -4.32 1.27
C VAL A 35 -11.73 -5.52 1.24
N LEU A 36 -10.65 -5.43 0.46
CA LEU A 36 -9.65 -6.48 0.33
C LEU A 36 -8.64 -6.54 1.49
N HIS A 37 -8.55 -5.47 2.29
CA HIS A 37 -7.61 -5.36 3.38
C HIS A 37 -7.89 -6.41 4.47
N ASP A 38 -6.86 -7.12 4.90
CA ASP A 38 -6.89 -8.05 6.03
C ASP A 38 -5.79 -7.75 7.05
N ALA A 39 -5.71 -8.56 8.11
CA ALA A 39 -4.75 -8.37 9.20
C ALA A 39 -3.27 -8.56 8.79
N SER A 40 -3.00 -9.14 7.62
CA SER A 40 -1.63 -9.32 7.12
C SER A 40 -1.06 -8.05 6.49
N TRP A 41 -1.91 -7.11 6.07
CA TRP A 41 -1.49 -5.88 5.40
C TRP A 41 -0.82 -4.92 6.39
N LYS A 42 0.25 -4.26 5.92
CA LYS A 42 0.93 -3.20 6.67
C LYS A 42 0.53 -1.85 6.06
N ILE A 43 -0.10 -1.00 6.86
CA ILE A 43 -0.54 0.32 6.43
C ILE A 43 0.59 1.32 6.63
N ILE A 44 0.98 1.99 5.55
CA ILE A 44 2.05 2.98 5.50
C ILE A 44 1.47 4.32 5.04
N ASP A 45 1.85 5.41 5.71
CA ASP A 45 1.49 6.75 5.26
C ASP A 45 2.43 7.22 4.14
N ALA A 46 1.98 7.06 2.90
CA ALA A 46 2.73 7.48 1.73
C ALA A 46 2.81 9.01 1.54
N CYS A 47 2.32 9.81 2.50
CA CYS A 47 2.48 11.27 2.51
C CYS A 47 3.78 11.74 3.15
N GLN A 48 4.53 10.85 3.80
CA GLN A 48 5.81 11.14 4.45
C GLN A 48 6.94 11.36 3.43
N PRO A 49 8.09 11.91 3.85
CA PRO A 49 9.31 11.92 3.05
C PRO A 49 9.70 10.53 2.57
N ILE A 50 10.33 10.45 1.39
CA ILE A 50 10.70 9.17 0.77
C ILE A 50 11.67 8.37 1.65
N GLU A 51 12.58 9.06 2.34
CA GLU A 51 13.58 8.47 3.23
C GLU A 51 12.92 7.83 4.47
N ASP A 52 11.89 8.47 5.02
CA ASP A 52 11.14 7.94 6.16
C ASP A 52 10.32 6.70 5.77
N ILE A 53 9.70 6.74 4.58
CA ILE A 53 8.96 5.61 4.02
C ILE A 53 9.90 4.43 3.74
N GLU A 54 11.07 4.70 3.14
CA GLU A 54 12.10 3.70 2.85
C GLU A 54 12.55 2.99 4.13
N LYS A 55 12.88 3.76 5.16
CA LYS A 55 13.30 3.21 6.46
C LYS A 55 12.21 2.34 7.09
N GLN A 56 10.98 2.82 7.10
CA GLN A 56 9.85 2.05 7.65
C GLN A 56 9.62 0.73 6.89
N LEU A 57 9.70 0.77 5.56
CA LEU A 57 9.62 -0.43 4.72
C LEU A 57 10.74 -1.41 5.03
N GLN A 58 11.98 -0.93 5.17
CA GLN A 58 13.14 -1.77 5.49
C GLN A 58 12.93 -2.52 6.81
N GLU A 59 12.49 -1.82 7.87
CA GLU A 59 12.25 -2.43 9.17
C GLU A 59 11.15 -3.51 9.12
N ILE A 60 10.02 -3.23 8.46
CA ILE A 60 8.90 -4.17 8.30
C ILE A 60 9.35 -5.42 7.52
N VAL A 61 10.10 -5.23 6.44
CA VAL A 61 10.57 -6.34 5.59
C VAL A 61 11.58 -7.20 6.34
N LEU A 62 12.52 -6.59 7.08
CA LEU A 62 13.49 -7.35 7.87
C LEU A 62 12.82 -8.21 8.94
N ASP A 63 11.83 -7.69 9.65
CA ASP A 63 11.05 -8.46 10.62
C ASP A 63 10.30 -9.64 9.97
N CYS A 64 9.70 -9.40 8.80
CA CYS A 64 9.04 -10.44 8.02
C CYS A 64 10.02 -11.55 7.60
N VAL A 65 11.19 -11.18 7.07
CA VAL A 65 12.24 -12.12 6.66
C VAL A 65 12.73 -12.94 7.86
N MET A 66 13.01 -12.30 9.00
CA MET A 66 13.43 -12.99 10.22
C MET A 66 12.36 -13.98 10.73
N THR A 67 11.09 -13.60 10.68
CA THR A 67 9.97 -14.47 11.07
C THR A 67 9.85 -15.68 10.14
N CYS A 68 10.02 -15.47 8.83
CA CYS A 68 10.04 -16.56 7.86
C CYS A 68 11.22 -17.52 8.07
N GLN A 69 12.42 -16.98 8.35
CA GLN A 69 13.60 -17.79 8.65
C GLN A 69 13.44 -18.65 9.92
N LYS A 70 12.62 -18.21 10.88
CA LYS A 70 12.27 -18.98 12.09
C LYS A 70 11.26 -20.12 11.84
N GLY A 71 10.89 -20.37 10.59
CA GLY A 71 10.05 -21.51 10.21
C GLY A 71 8.57 -21.20 10.08
N LYS A 72 8.19 -19.95 9.79
CA LYS A 72 6.79 -19.61 9.47
C LYS A 72 6.35 -20.41 8.22
N PRO A 73 5.28 -21.23 8.30
CA PRO A 73 4.81 -22.01 7.17
C PRO A 73 4.19 -21.12 6.10
N LEU A 74 4.29 -21.55 4.84
CA LEU A 74 3.64 -20.90 3.72
C LEU A 74 2.12 -21.12 3.78
N SER A 75 1.36 -20.08 3.50
CA SER A 75 -0.10 -20.12 3.41
C SER A 75 -0.57 -19.92 1.97
N ASN A 76 -1.79 -20.36 1.68
CA ASN A 76 -2.45 -20.08 0.41
C ASN A 76 -3.12 -18.70 0.45
N LEU A 77 -3.19 -18.03 -0.70
CA LEU A 77 -3.93 -16.79 -0.83
C LEU A 77 -5.43 -17.10 -0.84
N TRP A 78 -6.21 -16.35 -0.05
CA TRP A 78 -7.67 -16.50 0.08
C TRP A 78 -8.14 -17.89 0.49
N SER A 79 -7.37 -18.57 1.33
CA SER A 79 -7.75 -19.86 1.92
C SER A 79 -8.66 -19.72 3.15
N GLY A 80 -9.59 -18.76 3.10
CA GLY A 80 -10.63 -18.63 4.12
C GLY A 80 -11.55 -19.84 4.15
#